data_AF-A0A2A5KIA0-F1
#
_entry.id   AF-A0A2A5KIA0-F1
#
_cell.length_a   1.000
_cell.length_b   1.000
_cell.length_c   1.000
_cell.angle_alpha   90.00
_cell.angle_beta   90.00
_cell.angle_gamma   90.00
#
_symmetry.space_group_name_H-M   'P 1'
#
loop_
_entity.id
_entity.type
_entity.pdbx_description
1 polymer ?
#
loop_
_entity_poly.entity_id
_entity_poly.type
_entity_poly.pdbx_seq_one_letter_code
_entity_poly.pdbx_strand_id
1 'polypeptide(L)'
;TTLAAYTLGTDVENLTYFGKAAFVGTGNDLANTITGGAAADTLSGGVGNDTLNGGAGADRLIGGAGDDTYIVDHAGDIVTEATNEGTDTVRTNLSAHTLAANVENLTYIGTTAFVGIGNSLDNTITGGVASDTLSGGDGNDTLIGGAGADRLIGGTGDDTYIVDIAGDLVTEAADAGTDTVRTTLAGYTLGNNVENLTYTGSANFSGAGNALANTITGGAGNDMLNGGAGADTLIGGAGHDTYIVDNAGDMVTEAANEGTDTVRTNLASYTLTGNVENLSFVGTGAFAGTGNNLDNTITGGAAIDTLSGDAGNDILNGGIGADSLIGGVGDDAYIVDNAGDLVTEAADAGTDTVWTTLAAYTLGSDVENLTYFGTTAFAGTGNDLDNTIRGAAGADILDGKAGADILIGGAGNDIYIVDDGADVVTEGLNAGTDLIKTALSSYTLG
;
A
#
# COMPACT_ATOMS: atom_id res chain seq x y z
N THR A 1 2.52 -66.75 15.83
CA THR A 1 3.93 -66.32 15.87
C THR A 1 3.92 -64.82 15.97
N THR A 2 4.58 -64.24 16.97
CA THR A 2 4.72 -62.78 17.09
C THR A 2 5.81 -62.35 16.12
N LEU A 3 5.40 -61.87 14.94
CA LEU A 3 6.33 -61.29 13.99
C LEU A 3 6.90 -60.02 14.64
N ALA A 4 8.23 -60.00 14.82
CA ALA A 4 8.93 -58.90 15.48
C ALA A 4 9.53 -57.91 14.47
N ALA A 5 9.64 -58.30 13.19
CA ALA A 5 10.15 -57.45 12.13
C ALA A 5 9.62 -57.88 10.75
N TYR A 6 9.50 -56.93 9.83
CA TYR A 6 9.17 -57.18 8.42
C TYR A 6 9.77 -56.11 7.52
N THR A 7 10.31 -56.53 6.37
CA THR A 7 10.80 -55.63 5.31
C THR A 7 9.94 -55.81 4.06
N LEU A 8 9.46 -54.71 3.47
CA LEU A 8 8.68 -54.74 2.24
C LEU A 8 9.51 -55.33 1.09
N GLY A 9 8.86 -56.13 0.23
CA GLY A 9 9.46 -56.54 -1.04
C GLY A 9 9.50 -55.37 -2.02
N THR A 10 10.28 -55.47 -3.09
CA THR A 10 10.58 -54.37 -4.04
C THR A 10 9.38 -53.72 -4.74
N ASP A 11 8.22 -54.38 -4.74
CA ASP A 11 7.02 -53.95 -5.46
C ASP A 11 5.80 -53.84 -4.51
N VAL A 12 6.05 -53.48 -3.25
CA VAL A 12 5.01 -53.36 -2.21
C VAL A 12 5.18 -52.05 -1.47
N GLU A 13 4.13 -51.24 -1.41
CA GLU A 13 4.18 -49.90 -0.82
C GLU A 13 3.61 -49.85 0.60
N ASN A 14 2.77 -50.82 0.99
CA ASN A 14 1.98 -50.71 2.22
C ASN A 14 2.32 -51.78 3.25
N LEU A 15 2.67 -51.35 4.46
CA LEU A 15 2.89 -52.20 5.63
C LEU A 15 2.01 -51.75 6.79
N THR A 16 1.13 -52.62 7.29
CA THR A 16 0.32 -52.33 8.49
C THR A 16 0.50 -53.46 9.51
N TYR A 17 1.07 -53.12 10.66
CA TYR A 17 1.21 -54.03 11.79
C TYR A 17 0.07 -53.82 12.79
N PHE A 18 -0.74 -54.86 13.02
CA PHE A 18 -1.87 -54.82 13.97
C PHE A 18 -1.58 -55.62 15.26
N GLY A 19 -0.31 -55.92 15.53
CA GLY A 19 0.10 -56.63 16.73
C GLY A 19 0.24 -55.73 17.95
N LYS A 20 0.50 -56.36 19.10
CA LYS A 20 0.66 -55.68 20.40
C LYS A 20 2.08 -55.74 20.97
N ALA A 21 3.00 -56.32 20.22
CA ALA A 21 4.40 -56.42 20.62
C ALA A 21 5.22 -55.45 19.79
N ALA A 22 6.38 -55.04 20.30
CA ALA A 22 7.31 -54.20 19.55
C ALA A 22 7.62 -54.81 18.18
N PHE A 23 7.62 -53.96 17.17
CA PHE A 23 7.73 -54.31 15.77
C PHE A 23 8.75 -53.43 15.06
N VAL A 24 9.51 -54.04 14.14
CA VAL A 24 10.42 -53.32 13.23
C VAL A 24 9.87 -53.41 11.81
N GLY A 25 9.37 -52.30 11.28
CA GLY A 25 8.93 -52.17 9.90
C GLY A 25 10.01 -51.51 9.05
N THR A 26 10.33 -52.08 7.89
CA THR A 26 11.26 -51.47 6.94
C THR A 26 10.63 -51.44 5.55
N GLY A 27 10.66 -50.28 4.91
CA GLY A 27 10.20 -50.09 3.55
C GLY A 27 11.24 -50.47 2.49
N ASN A 28 11.11 -49.88 1.31
CA ASN A 28 11.93 -50.11 0.12
C ASN A 28 12.23 -48.77 -0.60
N ASP A 29 12.46 -48.79 -1.91
CA ASP A 29 12.82 -47.59 -2.70
C ASP A 29 11.59 -46.85 -3.30
N LEU A 30 10.37 -47.26 -2.92
CA LEU A 30 9.11 -46.67 -3.38
C LEU A 30 8.55 -45.77 -2.29
N ALA A 31 7.63 -44.87 -2.64
CA ALA A 31 6.80 -44.16 -1.66
C ALA A 31 5.92 -45.15 -0.87
N ASN A 32 6.28 -45.40 0.39
CA ASN A 32 5.69 -46.37 1.27
C ASN A 32 4.71 -45.74 2.26
N THR A 33 3.73 -46.51 2.71
CA THR A 33 2.91 -46.19 3.88
C THR A 33 3.09 -47.30 4.91
N ILE A 34 3.71 -46.95 6.04
CA ILE A 34 4.06 -47.88 7.11
C ILE A 34 3.32 -47.49 8.37
N THR A 35 2.52 -48.41 8.92
CA THR A 35 1.77 -48.24 10.17
C THR A 35 2.18 -49.30 11.19
N GLY A 36 2.64 -48.86 12.36
CA GLY A 36 2.93 -49.68 13.53
C GLY A 36 1.68 -50.04 14.34
N GLY A 37 1.91 -50.67 15.48
CA GLY A 37 0.91 -51.24 16.38
C GLY A 37 0.66 -50.38 17.62
N ALA A 38 0.59 -51.04 18.77
CA ALA A 38 0.30 -50.40 20.07
C ALA A 38 1.49 -50.43 21.05
N ALA A 39 2.67 -50.87 20.59
CA ALA A 39 3.88 -50.99 21.39
C ALA A 39 4.94 -50.06 20.81
N ALA A 40 6.07 -49.88 21.51
CA ALA A 40 7.19 -49.11 20.99
C ALA A 40 7.81 -49.78 19.76
N ASP A 41 7.51 -49.25 18.59
CA ASP A 41 7.87 -49.75 17.29
C ASP A 41 9.01 -48.95 16.67
N THR A 42 9.66 -49.51 15.66
CA THR A 42 10.68 -48.83 14.86
C THR A 42 10.30 -48.98 13.41
N LEU A 43 9.98 -47.87 12.75
CA LEU A 43 9.60 -47.82 11.35
C LEU A 43 10.70 -47.10 10.57
N SER A 44 11.10 -47.69 9.44
CA SER A 44 12.08 -47.11 8.51
C SER A 44 11.47 -47.10 7.11
N GLY A 45 11.39 -45.93 6.48
CA GLY A 45 10.85 -45.73 5.13
C GLY A 45 11.80 -46.29 4.07
N GLY A 46 13.01 -45.74 3.97
CA GLY A 46 14.02 -46.18 3.03
C GLY A 46 14.34 -45.06 2.04
N VAL A 47 14.00 -45.26 0.77
CA VAL A 47 14.09 -44.23 -0.26
C VAL A 47 12.70 -44.00 -0.81
N GLY A 48 12.38 -42.76 -1.19
CA GLY A 48 11.07 -42.37 -1.67
C GLY A 48 10.35 -41.53 -0.63
N ASN A 49 9.19 -41.00 -1.00
CA ASN A 49 8.40 -40.12 -0.13
C ASN A 49 7.43 -40.98 0.68
N ASP A 50 7.85 -41.34 1.88
CA ASP A 50 7.22 -42.29 2.76
C ASP A 50 6.26 -41.62 3.76
N THR A 51 5.26 -42.37 4.24
CA THR A 51 4.38 -41.96 5.32
C THR A 51 4.47 -42.97 6.46
N LEU A 52 4.94 -42.52 7.63
CA LEU A 52 5.21 -43.35 8.79
C LEU A 52 4.27 -42.98 9.93
N ASN A 53 3.49 -43.95 10.41
CA ASN A 53 2.63 -43.81 11.57
C ASN A 53 2.97 -44.91 12.59
N GLY A 54 3.58 -44.54 13.72
CA GLY A 54 3.93 -45.50 14.79
C GLY A 54 2.72 -46.22 15.38
N GLY A 55 1.55 -45.59 15.32
CA GLY A 55 0.39 -46.01 16.08
C GLY A 55 0.53 -45.58 17.54
N ALA A 56 -0.05 -46.34 18.45
CA ALA A 56 0.11 -46.01 19.87
C ALA A 56 1.44 -46.57 20.37
N GLY A 57 2.17 -45.82 21.20
CA GLY A 57 3.45 -46.29 21.71
C GLY A 57 4.45 -45.16 21.70
N ALA A 58 5.65 -45.40 22.23
CA ALA A 58 6.75 -44.46 22.04
C ALA A 58 7.59 -45.00 20.89
N ASP A 59 7.33 -44.51 19.69
CA ASP A 59 7.80 -45.10 18.45
C ASP A 59 9.03 -44.37 17.90
N ARG A 60 9.79 -45.05 17.06
CA ARG A 60 10.91 -44.45 16.33
C ARG A 60 10.62 -44.46 14.85
N LEU A 61 10.51 -43.29 14.25
CA LEU A 61 10.17 -43.10 12.85
C LEU A 61 11.41 -42.54 12.12
N ILE A 62 11.85 -43.25 11.08
CA ILE A 62 13.03 -42.92 10.28
C ILE A 62 12.57 -42.86 8.83
N GLY A 63 12.56 -41.71 8.19
CA GLY A 63 12.16 -41.60 6.78
C GLY A 63 13.21 -42.22 5.89
N GLY A 64 14.39 -41.61 5.89
CA GLY A 64 15.43 -41.91 4.93
C GLY A 64 15.35 -40.92 3.77
N ALA A 65 15.81 -41.29 2.59
CA ALA A 65 15.91 -40.32 1.50
C ALA A 65 14.57 -40.11 0.77
N GLY A 66 14.04 -38.90 0.77
CA GLY A 66 12.79 -38.50 0.14
C GLY A 66 12.07 -37.47 1.00
N ASP A 67 10.96 -36.94 0.51
CA ASP A 67 10.12 -36.02 1.30
C ASP A 67 9.13 -36.84 2.12
N ASP A 68 9.45 -37.09 3.38
CA ASP A 68 8.76 -38.03 4.23
C ASP A 68 7.73 -37.36 5.15
N THR A 69 6.72 -38.12 5.57
CA THR A 69 5.66 -37.67 6.48
C THR A 69 5.57 -38.54 7.72
N TYR A 70 5.76 -37.93 8.88
CA TYR A 70 5.61 -38.55 10.20
C TYR A 70 4.26 -38.22 10.82
N ILE A 71 3.48 -39.24 11.18
CA ILE A 71 2.33 -39.07 12.05
C ILE A 71 2.79 -39.31 13.49
N VAL A 72 2.91 -38.20 14.24
CA VAL A 72 3.31 -38.20 15.65
C VAL A 72 2.07 -37.99 16.50
N ASP A 73 1.59 -39.06 17.13
CA ASP A 73 0.36 -39.05 17.95
C ASP A 73 0.63 -39.35 19.44
N HIS A 74 1.88 -39.65 19.79
CA HIS A 74 2.30 -39.88 21.15
C HIS A 74 3.57 -39.10 21.49
N ALA A 75 3.61 -38.51 22.70
CA ALA A 75 4.70 -37.63 23.12
C ALA A 75 6.07 -38.33 23.29
N GLY A 76 6.08 -39.66 23.25
CA GLY A 76 7.29 -40.47 23.28
C GLY A 76 7.84 -40.83 21.89
N ASP A 77 7.18 -40.41 20.82
CA ASP A 77 7.65 -40.70 19.46
C ASP A 77 8.89 -39.87 19.14
N ILE A 78 9.81 -40.49 18.41
CA ILE A 78 11.09 -39.89 17.99
C ILE A 78 11.17 -39.98 16.47
N VAL A 79 11.19 -38.83 15.83
CA VAL A 79 11.55 -38.68 14.41
C VAL A 79 13.06 -38.60 14.29
N THR A 80 13.64 -39.27 13.29
CA THR A 80 15.08 -39.28 13.03
C THR A 80 15.34 -39.09 11.55
N GLU A 81 15.87 -37.92 11.20
CA GLU A 81 16.30 -37.55 9.86
C GLU A 81 17.79 -37.21 9.79
N ALA A 82 18.41 -37.45 8.64
CA ALA A 82 19.76 -36.99 8.35
C ALA A 82 19.76 -35.80 7.38
N THR A 83 20.88 -35.09 7.35
CA THR A 83 21.05 -33.92 6.50
C THR A 83 20.98 -34.29 5.01
N ASN A 84 20.24 -33.51 4.22
CA ASN A 84 20.05 -33.69 2.77
C ASN A 84 19.31 -34.98 2.38
N GLU A 85 18.40 -35.46 3.23
CA GLU A 85 17.56 -36.61 2.92
C GLU A 85 16.23 -36.21 2.25
N GLY A 86 15.71 -35.01 2.48
CA GLY A 86 14.58 -34.46 1.73
C GLY A 86 14.02 -33.21 2.39
N THR A 87 12.74 -32.94 2.17
CA THR A 87 11.95 -31.95 2.90
C THR A 87 10.81 -32.63 3.63
N ASP A 88 10.94 -32.74 4.95
CA ASP A 88 10.14 -33.66 5.74
C ASP A 88 9.05 -32.96 6.53
N THR A 89 7.97 -33.70 6.83
CA THR A 89 6.78 -33.16 7.50
C THR A 89 6.40 -33.99 8.71
N VAL A 90 6.34 -33.36 9.89
CA VAL A 90 5.61 -33.89 11.03
C VAL A 90 4.16 -33.41 10.98
N ARG A 91 3.23 -34.37 11.09
CA ARG A 91 1.82 -34.12 11.36
C ARG A 91 1.47 -34.63 12.74
N THR A 92 0.94 -33.76 13.60
CA THR A 92 0.64 -34.12 15.00
C THR A 92 -0.71 -33.62 15.47
N ASN A 93 -1.34 -34.38 16.38
CA ASN A 93 -2.50 -33.96 17.15
C ASN A 93 -2.17 -33.74 18.64
N LEU A 94 -0.89 -33.77 19.01
CA LEU A 94 -0.43 -33.48 20.36
C LEU A 94 -0.63 -32.00 20.66
N SER A 95 -0.84 -31.66 21.94
CA SER A 95 -0.97 -30.26 22.36
C SER A 95 0.34 -29.47 22.26
N ALA A 96 1.48 -30.15 22.09
CA ALA A 96 2.78 -29.53 21.87
C ALA A 96 3.72 -30.46 21.11
N HIS A 97 4.56 -29.91 20.24
CA HIS A 97 5.62 -30.66 19.56
C HIS A 97 6.79 -29.74 19.19
N THR A 98 8.01 -30.28 19.28
CA THR A 98 9.24 -29.63 18.82
C THR A 98 9.86 -30.47 17.71
N LEU A 99 10.14 -29.87 16.56
CA LEU A 99 10.75 -30.56 15.44
C LEU A 99 12.12 -31.13 15.83
N ALA A 100 12.39 -32.37 15.40
CA ALA A 100 13.72 -32.93 15.43
C ALA A 100 14.64 -32.18 14.46
N ALA A 101 15.95 -32.33 14.58
CA ALA A 101 16.88 -31.78 13.59
C ALA A 101 16.62 -32.41 12.21
N ASN A 102 16.87 -31.64 11.14
CA ASN A 102 16.68 -32.06 9.73
C ASN A 102 15.21 -32.34 9.37
N VAL A 103 14.26 -31.69 10.04
CA VAL A 103 12.85 -31.74 9.66
C VAL A 103 12.36 -30.32 9.46
N GLU A 104 11.74 -30.04 8.31
CA GLU A 104 11.42 -28.68 7.89
C GLU A 104 9.96 -28.27 8.20
N ASN A 105 9.01 -29.21 8.20
CA ASN A 105 7.60 -28.86 8.28
C ASN A 105 6.91 -29.44 9.51
N LEU A 106 6.09 -28.62 10.17
CA LEU A 106 5.22 -29.01 11.27
C LEU A 106 3.78 -28.62 10.97
N THR A 107 2.89 -29.59 10.86
CA THR A 107 1.45 -29.37 10.67
C THR A 107 0.67 -29.92 11.84
N TYR A 108 -0.04 -29.04 12.54
CA TYR A 108 -1.01 -29.46 13.54
C TYR A 108 -2.32 -29.90 12.88
N ILE A 109 -2.78 -31.11 13.23
CA ILE A 109 -4.00 -31.73 12.69
C ILE A 109 -5.06 -31.95 13.78
N GLY A 110 -4.81 -31.43 14.98
CA GLY A 110 -5.77 -31.42 16.08
C GLY A 110 -6.74 -30.22 16.00
N THR A 111 -7.54 -30.07 17.05
CA THR A 111 -8.56 -29.00 17.13
C THR A 111 -8.48 -28.18 18.43
N THR A 112 -7.56 -28.53 19.33
CA THR A 112 -7.30 -27.79 20.59
C THR A 112 -6.08 -26.88 20.43
N ALA A 113 -5.85 -25.98 21.39
CA ALA A 113 -4.65 -25.16 21.41
C ALA A 113 -3.36 -26.01 21.29
N PHE A 114 -2.43 -25.52 20.48
CA PHE A 114 -1.19 -26.17 20.10
C PHE A 114 0.02 -25.29 20.42
N VAL A 115 1.11 -25.92 20.83
CA VAL A 115 2.43 -25.30 20.94
C VAL A 115 3.38 -25.97 19.95
N GLY A 116 3.61 -25.31 18.80
CA GLY A 116 4.55 -25.77 17.78
C GLY A 116 5.89 -25.07 17.91
N ILE A 117 6.97 -25.83 17.91
CA ILE A 117 8.34 -25.29 17.99
C ILE A 117 9.15 -25.91 16.85
N GLY A 118 9.80 -25.08 16.05
CA GLY A 118 10.73 -25.50 15.01
C GLY A 118 12.12 -25.84 15.55
N ASN A 119 13.12 -25.74 14.68
CA ASN A 119 14.51 -26.08 14.93
C ASN A 119 15.43 -24.97 14.39
N SER A 120 16.57 -25.32 13.79
CA SER A 120 17.56 -24.35 13.29
C SER A 120 17.56 -24.24 11.76
N LEU A 121 16.49 -24.69 11.12
CA LEU A 121 16.29 -24.69 9.68
C LEU A 121 15.14 -23.76 9.36
N ASP A 122 15.03 -23.38 8.09
CA ASP A 122 13.86 -22.69 7.57
C ASP A 122 12.63 -23.60 7.69
N ASN A 123 11.79 -23.39 8.70
CA ASN A 123 10.64 -24.24 8.99
C ASN A 123 9.33 -23.65 8.48
N THR A 124 8.43 -24.51 8.02
CA THR A 124 7.02 -24.13 7.84
C THR A 124 6.18 -24.75 8.95
N ILE A 125 5.61 -23.90 9.81
CA ILE A 125 4.78 -24.34 10.95
C ILE A 125 3.35 -23.88 10.73
N THR A 126 2.42 -24.83 10.68
CA THR A 126 0.98 -24.59 10.51
C THR A 126 0.22 -25.04 11.76
N GLY A 127 -0.43 -24.08 12.41
CA GLY A 127 -1.37 -24.27 13.51
C GLY A 127 -2.75 -24.78 13.05
N GLY A 128 -3.71 -24.74 13.95
CA GLY A 128 -5.04 -25.30 13.80
C GLY A 128 -6.15 -24.26 13.79
N VAL A 129 -7.19 -24.53 14.57
CA VAL A 129 -8.41 -23.71 14.66
C VAL A 129 -8.61 -23.05 16.02
N ALA A 130 -7.65 -23.23 16.92
CA ALA A 130 -7.66 -22.73 18.28
C ALA A 130 -6.52 -21.73 18.46
N SER A 131 -6.51 -20.99 19.57
CA SER A 131 -5.39 -20.09 19.89
C SER A 131 -4.11 -20.87 20.14
N ASP A 132 -3.21 -20.82 19.18
CA ASP A 132 -1.96 -21.55 19.14
C ASP A 132 -0.76 -20.66 19.47
N THR A 133 0.37 -21.29 19.78
CA THR A 133 1.66 -20.63 19.94
C THR A 133 2.66 -21.33 19.05
N LEU A 134 3.15 -20.62 18.05
CA LEU A 134 4.13 -21.13 17.09
C LEU A 134 5.45 -20.38 17.30
N SER A 135 6.55 -21.14 17.37
CA SER A 135 7.91 -20.61 17.47
C SER A 135 8.75 -21.22 16.36
N GLY A 136 9.31 -20.38 15.48
CA GLY A 136 10.16 -20.81 14.38
C GLY A 136 11.50 -21.36 14.87
N GLY A 137 12.33 -20.53 15.48
CA GLY A 137 13.63 -20.92 16.01
C GLY A 137 14.75 -20.12 15.36
N ASP A 138 15.75 -20.81 14.83
CA ASP A 138 16.72 -20.16 13.93
C ASP A 138 16.36 -20.56 12.49
N GLY A 139 16.64 -19.70 11.51
CA GLY A 139 16.31 -19.95 10.11
C GLY A 139 15.21 -19.01 9.63
N ASN A 140 14.91 -19.05 8.34
CA ASN A 140 13.87 -18.21 7.75
C ASN A 140 12.54 -18.96 7.81
N ASP A 141 11.79 -18.78 8.89
CA ASP A 141 10.60 -19.56 9.17
C ASP A 141 9.34 -18.96 8.54
N THR A 142 8.37 -19.82 8.20
CA THR A 142 7.01 -19.43 7.82
C THR A 142 6.01 -19.94 8.85
N LEU A 143 5.33 -19.02 9.54
CA LEU A 143 4.38 -19.32 10.61
C LEU A 143 2.95 -19.00 10.17
N ILE A 144 2.11 -20.04 10.14
CA ILE A 144 0.70 -19.98 9.75
C ILE A 144 -0.14 -20.35 10.96
N GLY A 145 -0.68 -19.37 11.68
CA GLY A 145 -1.51 -19.61 12.88
C GLY A 145 -2.76 -20.43 12.57
N GLY A 146 -3.42 -20.09 11.47
CA GLY A 146 -4.69 -20.70 11.07
C GLY A 146 -5.85 -19.92 11.68
N ALA A 147 -6.92 -20.61 12.04
CA ALA A 147 -8.01 -19.94 12.75
C ALA A 147 -7.67 -19.84 14.23
N GLY A 148 -7.99 -18.73 14.87
CA GLY A 148 -7.67 -18.55 16.27
C GLY A 148 -7.30 -17.11 16.58
N ALA A 149 -6.68 -16.93 17.72
CA ALA A 149 -5.95 -15.72 18.04
C ALA A 149 -4.59 -16.23 18.49
N ASP A 150 -3.66 -16.23 17.55
CA ASP A 150 -2.43 -17.01 17.66
C ASP A 150 -1.26 -16.15 18.08
N ARG A 151 -0.21 -16.79 18.59
CA ARG A 151 1.05 -16.12 18.91
C ARG A 151 2.14 -16.68 18.04
N LEU A 152 2.68 -15.84 17.16
CA LEU A 152 3.67 -16.21 16.16
C LEU A 152 5.00 -15.57 16.55
N ILE A 153 6.02 -16.39 16.79
CA ILE A 153 7.36 -15.98 17.24
C ILE A 153 8.34 -16.53 16.21
N GLY A 154 8.97 -15.67 15.42
CA GLY A 154 9.89 -16.09 14.37
C GLY A 154 11.17 -16.65 14.98
N GLY A 155 12.00 -15.76 15.53
CA GLY A 155 13.19 -16.15 16.28
C GLY A 155 14.42 -15.45 15.74
N THR A 156 15.29 -16.13 15.00
CA THR A 156 16.39 -15.49 14.26
C THR A 156 16.36 -15.96 12.81
N GLY A 157 16.68 -15.07 11.88
CA GLY A 157 16.45 -15.28 10.46
C GLY A 157 15.36 -14.37 9.93
N ASP A 158 15.14 -14.39 8.63
CA ASP A 158 14.15 -13.56 7.95
C ASP A 158 12.82 -14.32 7.90
N ASP A 159 11.94 -14.05 8.86
CA ASP A 159 10.73 -14.81 9.10
C ASP A 159 9.50 -14.25 8.37
N THR A 160 8.53 -15.12 8.10
CA THR A 160 7.25 -14.76 7.46
C THR A 160 6.06 -15.20 8.32
N TYR A 161 5.23 -14.25 8.72
CA TYR A 161 3.98 -14.51 9.46
C TYR A 161 2.78 -14.36 8.53
N ILE A 162 1.93 -15.38 8.49
CA ILE A 162 0.62 -15.28 7.86
C ILE A 162 -0.39 -14.87 8.93
N VAL A 163 -0.82 -13.61 8.88
CA VAL A 163 -1.82 -13.04 9.80
C VAL A 163 -3.15 -12.88 9.07
N ASP A 164 -4.08 -13.78 9.35
CA ASP A 164 -5.41 -13.81 8.73
C ASP A 164 -6.53 -13.36 9.67
N ILE A 165 -6.24 -13.24 10.98
CA ILE A 165 -7.19 -12.77 11.99
C ILE A 165 -6.56 -11.66 12.83
N ALA A 166 -7.35 -10.63 13.17
CA ALA A 166 -6.87 -9.49 13.96
C ALA A 166 -6.45 -9.85 15.41
N GLY A 167 -6.72 -11.08 15.85
CA GLY A 167 -6.32 -11.61 17.14
C GLY A 167 -4.89 -12.14 17.18
N ASP A 168 -4.25 -12.31 16.02
CA ASP A 168 -2.90 -12.84 15.94
C ASP A 168 -1.88 -11.82 16.40
N LEU A 169 -0.88 -12.30 17.15
CA LEU A 169 0.19 -11.51 17.71
C LEU A 169 1.54 -12.02 17.19
N VAL A 170 2.17 -11.19 16.36
CA VAL A 170 3.56 -11.37 15.93
C VAL A 170 4.48 -10.82 17.01
N THR A 171 5.53 -11.57 17.37
CA THR A 171 6.50 -11.20 18.40
C THR A 171 7.91 -11.39 17.88
N GLU A 172 8.61 -10.28 17.64
CA GLU A 172 10.00 -10.30 17.19
C GLU A 172 11.01 -9.66 18.13
N ALA A 173 12.25 -10.17 18.05
CA ALA A 173 13.39 -9.65 18.79
C ALA A 173 14.13 -8.60 17.96
N ALA A 174 14.79 -7.66 18.63
CA ALA A 174 15.62 -6.68 17.93
C ALA A 174 16.83 -7.39 17.29
N ASP A 175 17.18 -6.97 16.07
CA ASP A 175 18.31 -7.51 15.28
C ASP A 175 18.19 -9.04 15.00
N ALA A 176 16.95 -9.56 14.92
CA ALA A 176 16.65 -10.97 14.65
C ALA A 176 16.71 -11.35 13.17
N GLY A 177 16.48 -10.40 12.26
CA GLY A 177 16.39 -10.63 10.83
C GLY A 177 15.68 -9.47 10.15
N THR A 178 15.18 -9.71 8.95
CA THR A 178 14.28 -8.83 8.20
C THR A 178 12.95 -9.54 7.97
N ASP A 179 11.96 -9.22 8.78
CA ASP A 179 10.78 -10.03 8.93
C ASP A 179 9.59 -9.49 8.14
N THR A 180 8.68 -10.38 7.76
CA THR A 180 7.54 -10.06 6.89
C THR A 180 6.22 -10.52 7.48
N VAL A 181 5.28 -9.59 7.66
CA VAL A 181 3.87 -9.93 7.84
C VAL A 181 3.17 -9.94 6.49
N ARG A 182 2.49 -11.04 6.20
CA ARG A 182 1.53 -11.15 5.10
C ARG A 182 0.12 -11.24 5.65
N THR A 183 -0.77 -10.39 5.13
CA THR A 183 -2.15 -10.35 5.64
C THR A 183 -3.19 -10.21 4.53
N THR A 184 -4.42 -10.61 4.85
CA THR A 184 -5.63 -10.32 4.05
C THR A 184 -6.64 -9.48 4.84
N LEU A 185 -6.28 -9.04 6.05
CA LEU A 185 -7.09 -8.14 6.88
C LEU A 185 -7.25 -6.79 6.19
N ALA A 186 -8.41 -6.15 6.38
CA ALA A 186 -8.67 -4.80 5.85
C ALA A 186 -7.77 -3.71 6.47
N GLY A 187 -7.08 -4.02 7.57
CA GLY A 187 -6.03 -3.16 8.09
C GLY A 187 -5.12 -3.89 9.08
N TYR A 188 -3.87 -3.46 9.12
CA TYR A 188 -2.85 -4.04 9.99
C TYR A 188 -1.78 -2.99 10.35
N THR A 189 -1.26 -3.07 11.57
CA THR A 189 -0.15 -2.24 12.03
C THR A 189 0.98 -3.15 12.50
N LEU A 190 2.17 -2.96 11.94
CA LEU A 190 3.35 -3.75 12.32
C LEU A 190 3.66 -3.59 13.81
N GLY A 191 3.96 -4.72 14.46
CA GLY A 191 4.58 -4.72 15.77
C GLY A 191 6.03 -4.21 15.72
N ASN A 192 6.66 -4.04 16.87
CA ASN A 192 8.09 -3.68 16.92
C ASN A 192 8.95 -4.76 16.25
N ASN A 193 10.09 -4.34 15.68
CA ASN A 193 11.10 -5.24 15.11
C ASN A 193 10.62 -6.04 13.89
N VAL A 194 9.59 -5.58 13.20
CA VAL A 194 9.16 -6.14 11.91
C VAL A 194 9.32 -5.08 10.84
N GLU A 195 9.95 -5.44 9.73
CA GLU A 195 10.34 -4.51 8.68
C GLU A 195 9.32 -4.46 7.54
N ASN A 196 8.70 -5.60 7.18
CA ASN A 196 7.89 -5.69 5.98
C ASN A 196 6.42 -6.02 6.26
N LEU A 197 5.52 -5.30 5.58
CA LEU A 197 4.09 -5.57 5.56
C LEU A 197 3.65 -5.77 4.10
N THR A 198 3.08 -6.93 3.80
CA THR A 198 2.52 -7.22 2.47
C THR A 198 1.04 -7.57 2.59
N TYR A 199 0.19 -6.73 2.02
CA TYR A 199 -1.21 -7.06 1.80
C TYR A 199 -1.33 -8.02 0.62
N THR A 200 -2.11 -9.08 0.79
CA THR A 200 -2.30 -10.14 -0.22
C THR A 200 -3.76 -10.28 -0.67
N GLY A 201 -4.63 -9.39 -0.19
CA GLY A 201 -6.01 -9.31 -0.65
C GLY A 201 -6.18 -8.41 -1.87
N SER A 202 -7.43 -8.09 -2.18
CA SER A 202 -7.80 -7.27 -3.34
C SER A 202 -8.87 -6.23 -3.01
N ALA A 203 -9.05 -5.93 -1.73
CA ALA A 203 -9.96 -4.91 -1.24
C ALA A 203 -9.13 -3.79 -0.60
N ASN A 204 -9.76 -2.64 -0.36
CA ASN A 204 -9.12 -1.53 0.32
C ASN A 204 -8.45 -1.95 1.63
N PHE A 205 -7.21 -1.53 1.80
CA PHE A 205 -6.34 -1.86 2.92
C PHE A 205 -5.87 -0.62 3.67
N SER A 206 -5.69 -0.74 4.98
CA SER A 206 -5.07 0.27 5.82
C SER A 206 -3.82 -0.31 6.48
N GLY A 207 -2.65 -0.01 5.92
CA GLY A 207 -1.36 -0.52 6.37
C GLY A 207 -0.60 0.53 7.16
N ALA A 208 -0.10 0.15 8.35
CA ALA A 208 0.78 1.01 9.13
C ALA A 208 2.06 0.28 9.55
N GLY A 209 3.19 0.97 9.47
CA GLY A 209 4.49 0.51 9.96
C GLY A 209 4.73 0.86 11.43
N ASN A 210 6.00 0.90 11.81
CA ASN A 210 6.48 1.16 13.16
C ASN A 210 7.50 2.31 13.19
N ALA A 211 8.63 2.16 13.88
CA ALA A 211 9.67 3.19 14.00
C ALA A 211 10.95 2.87 13.19
N LEU A 212 10.94 1.74 12.47
CA LEU A 212 12.02 1.24 11.64
C LEU A 212 11.86 1.73 10.20
N ALA A 213 12.82 1.43 9.33
CA ALA A 213 12.63 1.59 7.89
C ALA A 213 11.77 0.44 7.37
N ASN A 214 10.48 0.69 7.19
CA ASN A 214 9.51 -0.31 6.77
C ASN A 214 9.32 -0.35 5.26
N THR A 215 9.09 -1.56 4.71
CA THR A 215 8.51 -1.71 3.36
C THR A 215 7.06 -2.15 3.49
N ILE A 216 6.13 -1.31 3.04
CA ILE A 216 4.69 -1.60 3.07
C ILE A 216 4.19 -1.71 1.64
N THR A 217 3.70 -2.90 1.29
CA THR A 217 3.09 -3.20 -0.01
C THR A 217 1.60 -3.42 0.18
N GLY A 218 0.79 -2.55 -0.44
CA GLY A 218 -0.64 -2.70 -0.64
C GLY A 218 -0.96 -3.76 -1.69
N GLY A 219 -2.15 -3.69 -2.27
CA GLY A 219 -2.60 -4.65 -3.26
C GLY A 219 -3.44 -4.03 -4.36
N ALA A 220 -4.59 -4.64 -4.63
CA ALA A 220 -5.63 -3.97 -5.40
C ALA A 220 -6.64 -3.36 -4.44
N GLY A 221 -7.25 -2.25 -4.81
CA GLY A 221 -8.15 -1.48 -3.95
C GLY A 221 -7.58 -0.10 -3.67
N ASN A 222 -8.36 0.74 -2.98
CA ASN A 222 -7.89 2.06 -2.57
C ASN A 222 -7.27 1.95 -1.18
N ASP A 223 -5.96 1.87 -1.13
CA ASP A 223 -5.17 1.58 0.07
C ASP A 223 -4.68 2.84 0.75
N MET A 224 -4.58 2.81 2.07
CA MET A 224 -4.01 3.89 2.88
C MET A 224 -2.77 3.37 3.60
N LEU A 225 -1.59 3.84 3.20
CA LEU A 225 -0.30 3.36 3.68
C LEU A 225 0.40 4.44 4.50
N ASN A 226 0.81 4.09 5.73
CA ASN A 226 1.56 4.96 6.63
C ASN A 226 2.78 4.23 7.17
N GLY A 227 3.98 4.61 6.74
CA GLY A 227 5.23 4.01 7.21
C GLY A 227 5.44 4.14 8.72
N GLY A 228 4.90 5.20 9.32
CA GLY A 228 5.20 5.55 10.69
C GLY A 228 6.45 6.43 10.73
N ALA A 229 7.30 6.22 11.73
CA ALA A 229 8.59 6.89 11.72
C ALA A 229 9.62 5.98 11.07
N GLY A 230 10.56 6.52 10.31
CA GLY A 230 11.51 5.69 9.59
C GLY A 230 11.88 6.35 8.29
N ALA A 231 12.65 5.67 7.45
CA ALA A 231 12.76 6.02 6.05
C ALA A 231 12.07 4.88 5.29
N ASP A 232 10.79 5.06 5.00
CA ASP A 232 9.91 3.96 4.62
C ASP A 232 9.76 3.83 3.10
N THR A 233 9.43 2.64 2.62
CA THR A 233 9.02 2.42 1.23
C THR A 233 7.55 2.02 1.20
N LEU A 234 6.74 2.83 0.54
CA LEU A 234 5.30 2.63 0.42
C LEU A 234 4.97 2.31 -1.05
N ILE A 235 4.35 1.14 -1.27
CA ILE A 235 3.99 0.62 -2.59
C ILE A 235 2.49 0.33 -2.55
N GLY A 236 1.68 1.12 -3.24
CA GLY A 236 0.20 1.07 -3.21
C GLY A 236 -0.34 -0.09 -4.02
N GLY A 237 -0.04 -0.07 -5.33
CA GLY A 237 -0.51 -1.07 -6.28
C GLY A 237 -1.69 -0.54 -7.07
N ALA A 238 -2.68 -1.38 -7.37
CA ALA A 238 -3.78 -0.99 -8.25
C ALA A 238 -4.94 -0.36 -7.47
N GLY A 239 -5.26 0.89 -7.73
CA GLY A 239 -6.39 1.60 -7.16
C GLY A 239 -6.04 3.06 -6.89
N HIS A 240 -6.90 3.77 -6.16
CA HIS A 240 -6.62 5.16 -5.77
C HIS A 240 -6.05 5.18 -4.35
N ASP A 241 -4.73 5.17 -4.25
CA ASP A 241 -4.00 4.96 -3.02
C ASP A 241 -3.65 6.29 -2.32
N THR A 242 -3.50 6.22 -1.01
CA THR A 242 -3.14 7.35 -0.15
C THR A 242 -1.92 7.04 0.68
N TYR A 243 -0.86 7.80 0.44
CA TYR A 243 0.44 7.68 1.08
C TYR A 243 0.62 8.74 2.15
N ILE A 244 0.95 8.31 3.36
CA ILE A 244 1.26 9.23 4.46
C ILE A 244 2.78 9.34 4.54
N VAL A 245 3.30 10.48 4.10
CA VAL A 245 4.73 10.77 4.06
C VAL A 245 5.04 11.79 5.14
N ASP A 246 5.66 11.35 6.23
CA ASP A 246 6.02 12.19 7.38
C ASP A 246 7.52 12.27 7.64
N ASN A 247 8.31 11.48 6.91
CA ASN A 247 9.76 11.53 6.92
C ASN A 247 10.32 11.83 5.52
N ALA A 248 11.36 12.67 5.45
CA ALA A 248 12.02 13.00 4.20
C ALA A 248 12.76 11.81 3.54
N GLY A 249 12.95 10.72 4.29
CA GLY A 249 13.47 9.45 3.78
C GLY A 249 12.40 8.53 3.18
N ASP A 250 11.11 8.86 3.29
CA ASP A 250 10.04 8.03 2.74
C ASP A 250 10.06 8.07 1.21
N MET A 251 9.79 6.91 0.61
CA MET A 251 9.73 6.70 -0.83
C MET A 251 8.38 6.10 -1.22
N VAL A 252 7.68 6.79 -2.12
CA VAL A 252 6.43 6.32 -2.71
C VAL A 252 6.70 5.72 -4.09
N THR A 253 6.22 4.49 -4.30
CA THR A 253 6.39 3.76 -5.56
C THR A 253 5.03 3.41 -6.16
N GLU A 254 4.77 3.96 -7.34
CA GLU A 254 3.56 3.72 -8.15
C GLU A 254 3.91 3.30 -9.58
N ALA A 255 3.03 2.52 -10.22
CA ALA A 255 3.16 2.20 -11.64
C ALA A 255 2.13 2.94 -12.50
N ALA A 256 2.47 3.13 -13.77
CA ALA A 256 1.61 3.88 -14.68
C ALA A 256 0.26 3.19 -14.91
N ASN A 257 -0.84 3.96 -14.83
CA ASN A 257 -2.22 3.52 -15.02
C ASN A 257 -2.76 2.58 -13.92
N GLU A 258 -2.22 2.66 -12.70
CA GLU A 258 -2.72 1.89 -11.56
C GLU A 258 -3.79 2.64 -10.75
N GLY A 259 -3.87 3.97 -10.86
CA GLY A 259 -5.05 4.72 -10.46
C GLY A 259 -4.83 6.23 -10.45
N THR A 260 -5.13 6.85 -9.33
CA THR A 260 -5.06 8.31 -9.14
C THR A 260 -4.74 8.52 -7.68
N ASP A 261 -3.48 8.76 -7.41
CA ASP A 261 -2.89 8.50 -6.11
C ASP A 261 -2.60 9.80 -5.39
N THR A 262 -2.59 9.74 -4.06
CA THR A 262 -2.44 10.92 -3.21
C THR A 262 -1.31 10.74 -2.24
N VAL A 263 -0.33 11.65 -2.29
CA VAL A 263 0.57 11.87 -1.17
C VAL A 263 -0.03 12.90 -0.23
N ARG A 264 -0.15 12.52 1.05
CA ARG A 264 -0.49 13.42 2.15
C ARG A 264 0.71 13.58 3.06
N THR A 265 1.24 14.80 3.14
CA THR A 265 2.48 15.08 3.87
C THR A 265 2.36 16.23 4.87
N ASN A 266 3.21 16.20 5.90
CA ASN A 266 3.43 17.31 6.82
C ASN A 266 4.86 17.87 6.74
N LEU A 267 5.66 17.40 5.77
CA LEU A 267 7.01 17.87 5.52
C LEU A 267 6.99 19.30 4.99
N ALA A 268 7.99 20.11 5.35
CA ALA A 268 8.12 21.49 4.85
C ALA A 268 8.36 21.56 3.33
N SER A 269 8.77 20.46 2.70
CA SER A 269 8.91 20.36 1.26
C SER A 269 8.70 18.93 0.77
N TYR A 270 8.05 18.74 -0.36
CA TYR A 270 7.89 17.44 -1.00
C TYR A 270 7.75 17.58 -2.52
N THR A 271 8.35 16.65 -3.26
CA THR A 271 8.23 16.53 -4.71
C THR A 271 7.59 15.19 -5.02
N LEU A 272 6.52 15.19 -5.82
CA LEU A 272 5.84 13.95 -6.21
C LEU A 272 6.79 13.03 -6.98
N THR A 273 6.78 11.75 -6.64
CA THR A 273 7.36 10.71 -7.48
C THR A 273 6.50 10.53 -8.74
N GLY A 274 7.04 9.90 -9.78
CA GLY A 274 6.26 9.64 -10.99
C GLY A 274 5.07 8.72 -10.72
N ASN A 275 4.01 8.85 -11.54
CA ASN A 275 2.76 8.09 -11.42
C ASN A 275 1.94 8.43 -10.16
N VAL A 276 2.16 9.58 -9.53
CA VAL A 276 1.31 10.09 -8.45
C VAL A 276 0.73 11.42 -8.88
N GLU A 277 -0.59 11.60 -8.76
CA GLU A 277 -1.29 12.76 -9.30
C GLU A 277 -1.60 13.83 -8.25
N ASN A 278 -1.76 13.47 -6.97
CA ASN A 278 -2.23 14.42 -5.96
C ASN A 278 -1.21 14.61 -4.84
N LEU A 279 -0.98 15.88 -4.47
CA LEU A 279 -0.18 16.28 -3.33
C LEU A 279 -1.02 17.13 -2.37
N SER A 280 -1.20 16.66 -1.14
CA SER A 280 -1.94 17.37 -0.10
C SER A 280 -1.07 17.62 1.12
N PHE A 281 -0.86 18.89 1.43
CA PHE A 281 -0.18 19.29 2.66
C PHE A 281 -1.17 19.38 3.83
N VAL A 282 -0.83 18.72 4.93
CA VAL A 282 -1.62 18.74 6.19
C VAL A 282 -0.84 19.29 7.38
N GLY A 283 0.33 19.86 7.13
CA GLY A 283 1.09 20.58 8.14
C GLY A 283 0.52 21.98 8.41
N THR A 284 1.19 22.71 9.30
CA THR A 284 0.77 24.06 9.73
C THR A 284 1.79 25.16 9.41
N GLY A 285 2.99 24.78 8.97
CA GLY A 285 4.05 25.70 8.55
C GLY A 285 4.01 25.97 7.05
N ALA A 286 4.94 26.78 6.57
CA ALA A 286 5.16 26.99 5.15
C ALA A 286 5.54 25.68 4.45
N PHE A 287 5.03 25.48 3.24
CA PHE A 287 5.21 24.29 2.43
C PHE A 287 5.75 24.63 1.04
N ALA A 288 6.71 23.83 0.58
CA ALA A 288 7.16 23.82 -0.81
C ALA A 288 6.75 22.50 -1.48
N GLY A 289 5.69 22.54 -2.29
CA GLY A 289 5.17 21.39 -3.02
C GLY A 289 5.58 21.43 -4.49
N THR A 290 6.05 20.31 -5.03
CA THR A 290 6.36 20.18 -6.46
C THR A 290 5.67 18.94 -7.03
N GLY A 291 5.05 19.10 -8.19
CA GLY A 291 4.45 18.03 -8.97
C GLY A 291 5.47 17.15 -9.69
N ASN A 292 5.06 16.58 -10.81
CA ASN A 292 5.84 15.75 -11.72
C ASN A 292 5.44 16.07 -13.18
N ASN A 293 5.50 15.10 -14.11
CA ASN A 293 5.18 15.33 -15.52
C ASN A 293 3.72 14.95 -15.88
N LEU A 294 2.84 14.79 -14.89
CA LEU A 294 1.44 14.42 -15.03
C LEU A 294 0.57 15.61 -14.65
N ASP A 295 -0.70 15.56 -15.03
CA ASP A 295 -1.72 16.50 -14.55
C ASP A 295 -1.89 16.31 -13.02
N ASN A 296 -1.30 17.21 -12.23
CA ASN A 296 -1.28 17.13 -10.78
C ASN A 296 -2.32 18.02 -10.11
N THR A 297 -2.84 17.59 -8.96
CA THR A 297 -3.59 18.47 -8.05
C THR A 297 -2.78 18.68 -6.78
N ILE A 298 -2.34 19.91 -6.53
CA ILE A 298 -1.49 20.29 -5.41
C ILE A 298 -2.24 21.23 -4.48
N THR A 299 -2.41 20.84 -3.22
CA THR A 299 -3.07 21.66 -2.18
C THR A 299 -2.11 21.95 -1.03
N GLY A 300 -1.84 23.23 -0.81
CA GLY A 300 -1.12 23.78 0.34
C GLY A 300 -1.95 23.87 1.62
N GLY A 301 -1.44 24.63 2.58
CA GLY A 301 -1.99 24.81 3.92
C GLY A 301 -2.46 26.24 4.20
N ALA A 302 -2.35 26.64 5.45
CA ALA A 302 -2.77 27.99 5.89
C ALA A 302 -1.60 28.99 5.99
N ALA A 303 -0.36 28.52 5.80
CA ALA A 303 0.83 29.34 5.83
C ALA A 303 1.15 29.84 4.43
N ILE A 304 2.25 30.58 4.28
CA ILE A 304 2.73 31.01 2.96
C ILE A 304 3.45 29.84 2.31
N ASP A 305 2.91 29.38 1.20
CA ASP A 305 3.37 28.19 0.48
C ASP A 305 3.93 28.54 -0.90
N THR A 306 4.69 27.61 -1.46
CA THR A 306 5.20 27.67 -2.83
C THR A 306 4.90 26.36 -3.52
N LEU A 307 4.02 26.40 -4.52
CA LEU A 307 3.57 25.23 -5.27
C LEU A 307 4.06 25.33 -6.71
N SER A 308 4.63 24.24 -7.22
CA SER A 308 5.10 24.08 -8.61
C SER A 308 4.42 22.87 -9.24
N GLY A 309 3.72 23.04 -10.35
CA GLY A 309 3.09 21.93 -11.11
C GLY A 309 4.11 21.11 -11.90
N ASP A 310 5.10 21.79 -12.47
CA ASP A 310 6.12 21.29 -13.39
C ASP A 310 5.60 21.09 -14.82
N ALA A 311 5.14 19.90 -15.21
CA ALA A 311 4.59 19.69 -16.55
C ALA A 311 3.32 18.85 -16.48
N GLY A 312 2.36 19.14 -17.34
CA GLY A 312 1.00 18.59 -17.21
C GLY A 312 0.02 19.74 -17.07
N ASN A 313 -1.28 19.41 -17.03
CA ASN A 313 -2.32 20.39 -16.76
C ASN A 313 -2.64 20.35 -15.26
N ASP A 314 -2.01 21.23 -14.49
CA ASP A 314 -1.99 21.17 -13.05
C ASP A 314 -3.08 22.03 -12.40
N ILE A 315 -3.55 21.63 -11.21
CA ILE A 315 -4.45 22.41 -10.36
C ILE A 315 -3.71 22.77 -9.07
N LEU A 316 -3.41 24.05 -8.88
CA LEU A 316 -2.66 24.55 -7.74
C LEU A 316 -3.58 25.36 -6.81
N ASN A 317 -3.64 24.94 -5.54
CA ASN A 317 -4.36 25.63 -4.48
C ASN A 317 -3.44 25.89 -3.30
N GLY A 318 -2.96 27.14 -3.16
CA GLY A 318 -2.08 27.54 -2.05
C GLY A 318 -2.74 27.42 -0.67
N GLY A 319 -4.06 27.57 -0.62
CA GLY A 319 -4.82 27.65 0.61
C GLY A 319 -4.96 29.10 1.07
N ILE A 320 -4.90 29.36 2.38
CA ILE A 320 -5.27 30.68 2.95
C ILE A 320 -4.12 31.70 2.83
N GLY A 321 -2.89 31.23 2.64
CA GLY A 321 -1.66 32.01 2.69
C GLY A 321 -1.58 33.09 1.62
N ALA A 322 -0.43 33.76 1.55
CA ALA A 322 -0.12 34.61 0.40
C ALA A 322 0.91 33.82 -0.41
N ASP A 323 0.41 33.01 -1.34
CA ASP A 323 1.14 31.85 -1.85
C ASP A 323 1.79 32.12 -3.21
N SER A 324 2.83 31.37 -3.54
CA SER A 324 3.44 31.38 -4.86
C SER A 324 2.98 30.15 -5.63
N LEU A 325 2.26 30.34 -6.73
CA LEU A 325 1.74 29.27 -7.56
C LEU A 325 2.43 29.33 -8.93
N ILE A 326 3.12 28.27 -9.31
CA ILE A 326 3.92 28.15 -10.52
C ILE A 326 3.40 26.92 -11.28
N GLY A 327 2.74 27.10 -12.42
CA GLY A 327 2.13 25.99 -13.16
C GLY A 327 3.20 25.19 -13.87
N GLY A 328 3.79 25.77 -14.92
CA GLY A 328 4.97 25.21 -15.56
C GLY A 328 4.78 25.05 -17.06
N VAL A 329 4.53 23.85 -17.55
CA VAL A 329 4.18 23.60 -18.96
C VAL A 329 2.90 22.78 -19.02
N GLY A 330 1.89 23.28 -19.73
CA GLY A 330 0.58 22.67 -19.85
C GLY A 330 -0.49 23.72 -19.56
N ASP A 331 -1.76 23.32 -19.63
CA ASP A 331 -2.88 24.23 -19.37
C ASP A 331 -3.22 24.19 -17.86
N ASP A 332 -2.64 25.10 -17.08
CA ASP A 332 -2.68 25.08 -15.63
C ASP A 332 -3.86 25.88 -15.05
N ALA A 333 -4.30 25.49 -13.86
CA ALA A 333 -5.39 26.13 -13.13
C ALA A 333 -4.99 26.53 -11.70
N TYR A 334 -5.28 27.77 -11.36
CA TYR A 334 -4.87 28.39 -10.09
C TYR A 334 -6.07 28.76 -9.24
N ILE A 335 -6.16 28.23 -8.03
CA ILE A 335 -7.14 28.69 -7.04
C ILE A 335 -6.53 29.84 -6.25
N VAL A 336 -6.99 31.06 -6.56
CA VAL A 336 -6.55 32.29 -5.91
C VAL A 336 -7.64 32.82 -5.00
N ASP A 337 -7.45 32.70 -3.69
CA ASP A 337 -8.40 33.16 -2.68
C ASP A 337 -7.84 34.27 -1.78
N ASN A 338 -6.54 34.56 -1.90
CA ASN A 338 -5.86 35.62 -1.19
C ASN A 338 -5.26 36.64 -2.16
N ALA A 339 -5.44 37.94 -1.86
CA ALA A 339 -4.90 39.01 -2.70
C ALA A 339 -3.35 39.08 -2.71
N GLY A 340 -2.70 38.32 -1.81
CA GLY A 340 -1.25 38.14 -1.77
C GLY A 340 -0.74 36.98 -2.64
N ASP A 341 -1.62 36.17 -3.22
CA ASP A 341 -1.21 35.06 -4.10
C ASP A 341 -0.56 35.58 -5.37
N LEU A 342 0.56 34.96 -5.74
CA LEU A 342 1.32 35.25 -6.94
C LEU A 342 1.28 34.04 -7.87
N VAL A 343 0.62 34.21 -9.01
CA VAL A 343 0.66 33.27 -10.13
C VAL A 343 1.85 33.62 -11.01
N THR A 344 2.67 32.62 -11.36
CA THR A 344 3.84 32.77 -12.23
C THR A 344 3.77 31.78 -13.37
N GLU A 345 3.74 32.31 -14.60
CA GLU A 345 3.73 31.53 -15.82
C GLU A 345 4.88 31.86 -16.76
N ALA A 346 5.14 30.96 -17.70
CA ALA A 346 6.13 31.15 -18.76
C ALA A 346 5.46 31.40 -20.13
N ALA A 347 6.05 32.28 -20.93
CA ALA A 347 5.56 32.52 -22.28
C ALA A 347 5.51 31.22 -23.11
N ASP A 348 4.39 31.02 -23.82
CA ASP A 348 4.08 29.85 -24.64
C ASP A 348 4.06 28.50 -23.87
N ALA A 349 3.79 28.53 -22.55
CA ALA A 349 3.73 27.32 -21.70
C ALA A 349 2.40 26.57 -21.79
N GLY A 350 1.32 27.22 -22.18
CA GLY A 350 -0.02 26.62 -22.24
C GLY A 350 -1.10 27.68 -22.34
N THR A 351 -2.32 27.32 -21.96
CA THR A 351 -3.45 28.23 -21.80
C THR A 351 -3.98 28.14 -20.38
N ASP A 352 -3.62 29.13 -19.58
CA ASP A 352 -3.71 29.04 -18.13
C ASP A 352 -4.95 29.75 -17.59
N THR A 353 -5.44 29.29 -16.44
CA THR A 353 -6.68 29.78 -15.86
C THR A 353 -6.55 30.11 -14.38
N VAL A 354 -6.85 31.36 -14.02
CA VAL A 354 -7.09 31.72 -12.62
C VAL A 354 -8.56 31.56 -12.26
N TRP A 355 -8.83 30.79 -11.23
CA TRP A 355 -10.11 30.71 -10.53
C TRP A 355 -10.03 31.54 -9.25
N THR A 356 -10.92 32.52 -9.11
CA THR A 356 -10.92 33.36 -7.90
C THR A 356 -12.30 33.61 -7.31
N THR A 357 -12.31 33.87 -6.00
CA THR A 357 -13.46 34.42 -5.27
C THR A 357 -13.19 35.84 -4.74
N LEU A 358 -12.02 36.41 -5.03
CA LEU A 358 -11.67 37.77 -4.66
C LEU A 358 -12.62 38.77 -5.32
N ALA A 359 -12.91 39.87 -4.62
CA ALA A 359 -13.74 40.94 -5.18
C ALA A 359 -13.06 41.69 -6.34
N ALA A 360 -11.74 41.57 -6.47
CA ALA A 360 -10.98 42.09 -7.59
C ALA A 360 -9.74 41.23 -7.85
N TYR A 361 -9.40 41.02 -9.11
CA TYR A 361 -8.16 40.34 -9.51
C TYR A 361 -7.65 40.87 -10.85
N THR A 362 -6.33 40.94 -10.99
CA THR A 362 -5.65 41.31 -12.24
C THR A 362 -4.73 40.18 -12.64
N LEU A 363 -4.88 39.65 -13.86
CA LEU A 363 -4.02 38.60 -14.37
C LEU A 363 -2.54 39.06 -14.40
N GLY A 364 -1.64 38.16 -14.01
CA GLY A 364 -0.20 38.30 -14.27
C GLY A 364 0.10 38.26 -15.76
N SER A 365 1.36 38.44 -16.17
CA SER A 365 1.74 38.16 -17.56
C SER A 365 1.57 36.68 -17.86
N ASP A 366 1.41 36.34 -19.14
CA ASP A 366 1.44 34.95 -19.61
C ASP A 366 0.29 34.08 -19.07
N VAL A 367 -0.81 34.67 -18.60
CA VAL A 367 -2.03 33.96 -18.18
C VAL A 367 -3.21 34.44 -19.03
N GLU A 368 -3.95 33.52 -19.63
CA GLU A 368 -5.00 33.86 -20.60
C GLU A 368 -6.38 33.98 -19.99
N ASN A 369 -6.71 33.18 -18.97
CA ASN A 369 -8.09 33.05 -18.51
C ASN A 369 -8.28 33.47 -17.06
N LEU A 370 -9.36 34.21 -16.80
CA LEU A 370 -9.81 34.58 -15.47
C LEU A 370 -11.27 34.18 -15.29
N THR A 371 -11.55 33.30 -14.33
CA THR A 371 -12.91 32.94 -13.96
C THR A 371 -13.19 33.29 -12.51
N TYR A 372 -14.14 34.19 -12.31
CA TYR A 372 -14.75 34.46 -11.02
C TYR A 372 -15.88 33.47 -10.76
N PHE A 373 -15.88 32.85 -9.58
CA PHE A 373 -16.94 31.90 -9.18
C PHE A 373 -17.60 32.27 -7.85
N GLY A 374 -17.48 33.55 -7.44
CA GLY A 374 -18.23 34.10 -6.31
C GLY A 374 -19.66 34.54 -6.68
N THR A 375 -20.30 35.28 -5.78
CA THR A 375 -21.72 35.71 -5.91
C THR A 375 -21.93 37.20 -5.66
N THR A 376 -20.84 37.97 -5.58
CA THR A 376 -20.85 39.41 -5.35
C THR A 376 -20.25 40.14 -6.54
N ALA A 377 -20.38 41.46 -6.60
CA ALA A 377 -19.70 42.26 -7.61
C ALA A 377 -18.19 41.99 -7.64
N PHE A 378 -17.68 41.75 -8.84
CA PHE A 378 -16.30 41.43 -9.14
C PHE A 378 -15.65 42.46 -10.06
N ALA A 379 -14.38 42.77 -9.87
CA ALA A 379 -13.58 43.55 -10.81
C ALA A 379 -12.46 42.66 -11.38
N GLY A 380 -12.64 42.18 -12.60
CA GLY A 380 -11.65 41.36 -13.32
C GLY A 380 -10.87 42.21 -14.30
N THR A 381 -9.53 42.10 -14.28
CA THR A 381 -8.65 42.78 -15.23
C THR A 381 -7.69 41.80 -15.88
N GLY A 382 -7.57 41.86 -17.20
CA GLY A 382 -6.63 41.07 -17.99
C GLY A 382 -5.22 41.68 -18.05
N ASN A 383 -4.47 41.28 -19.08
CA ASN A 383 -3.09 41.65 -19.38
C ASN A 383 -2.95 42.01 -20.88
N ASP A 384 -1.76 41.90 -21.49
CA ASP A 384 -1.55 42.29 -22.88
C ASP A 384 -1.87 41.16 -23.91
N LEU A 385 -2.45 40.03 -23.46
CA LEU A 385 -2.81 38.86 -24.27
C LEU A 385 -4.30 38.84 -24.61
N ASP A 386 -4.68 37.95 -25.53
CA ASP A 386 -6.10 37.66 -25.81
C ASP A 386 -6.73 36.92 -24.62
N ASN A 387 -7.34 37.65 -23.68
CA ASN A 387 -7.85 37.07 -22.44
C ASN A 387 -9.31 36.61 -22.54
N THR A 388 -9.66 35.54 -21.83
CA THR A 388 -11.07 35.22 -21.53
C THR A 388 -11.38 35.51 -20.06
N ILE A 389 -12.19 36.53 -19.81
CA ILE A 389 -12.59 36.95 -18.46
C ILE A 389 -14.07 36.66 -18.23
N ARG A 390 -14.36 35.83 -17.23
CA ARG A 390 -15.71 35.43 -16.83
C ARG A 390 -16.04 35.94 -15.43
N GLY A 391 -17.02 36.84 -15.34
CA GLY A 391 -17.73 37.24 -14.14
C GLY A 391 -18.78 36.22 -13.69
N ALA A 392 -19.65 36.60 -12.76
CA ALA A 392 -20.68 35.73 -12.20
C ALA A 392 -22.01 36.48 -11.96
N ALA A 393 -22.68 36.20 -10.84
CA ALA A 393 -23.80 37.03 -10.41
C ALA A 393 -23.24 38.23 -9.64
N GLY A 394 -23.58 39.45 -10.05
CA GLY A 394 -22.93 40.65 -9.51
C GLY A 394 -23.23 41.89 -10.32
N ALA A 395 -22.54 42.98 -10.01
CA ALA A 395 -22.44 44.12 -10.92
C ALA A 395 -20.96 44.20 -11.26
N ASP A 396 -20.55 43.39 -12.22
CA ASP A 396 -19.16 43.07 -12.46
C ASP A 396 -18.52 44.12 -13.36
N ILE A 397 -17.21 44.33 -13.21
CA ILE A 397 -16.42 45.23 -14.04
C ILE A 397 -15.31 44.40 -14.67
N LEU A 398 -15.42 44.16 -15.98
CA LEU A 398 -14.47 43.35 -16.74
C LEU A 398 -13.68 44.25 -17.70
N ASP A 399 -12.36 44.16 -17.62
CA ASP A 399 -11.41 44.99 -18.37
C ASP A 399 -10.33 44.08 -18.96
N GLY A 400 -10.44 43.77 -20.26
CA GLY A 400 -9.52 42.85 -20.94
C GLY A 400 -8.11 43.39 -21.09
N LYS A 401 -7.96 44.72 -21.19
CA LYS A 401 -6.74 45.45 -21.55
C LYS A 401 -6.40 45.29 -23.04
N ALA A 402 -5.15 44.99 -23.36
CA ALA A 402 -4.75 44.89 -24.77
C ALA A 402 -4.89 43.44 -25.20
N GLY A 403 -5.27 43.20 -26.45
CA GLY A 403 -5.55 41.85 -26.92
C GLY A 403 -6.92 41.81 -27.57
N ALA A 404 -7.30 40.67 -28.14
CA ALA A 404 -8.65 40.41 -28.60
C ALA A 404 -9.39 39.62 -27.52
N ASP A 405 -10.06 40.33 -26.61
CA ASP A 405 -10.56 39.74 -25.37
C ASP A 405 -11.98 39.18 -25.48
N ILE A 406 -12.30 38.16 -24.68
CA ILE A 406 -13.67 37.67 -24.47
C ILE A 406 -14.10 38.01 -23.05
N LEU A 407 -15.05 38.93 -22.92
CA LEU A 407 -15.60 39.38 -21.63
C LEU A 407 -17.00 38.84 -21.42
N ILE A 408 -17.22 38.10 -20.34
CA ILE A 408 -18.47 37.39 -20.03
C ILE A 408 -18.96 37.78 -18.63
N GLY A 409 -19.90 38.73 -18.53
CA GLY A 409 -20.35 39.32 -17.25
C GLY A 409 -21.13 38.37 -16.37
N GLY A 410 -22.16 37.73 -16.91
CA GLY A 410 -22.98 36.79 -16.16
C GLY A 410 -24.37 37.37 -15.88
N ALA A 411 -24.72 37.59 -14.62
CA ALA A 411 -26.02 38.15 -14.25
C ALA A 411 -25.88 39.35 -13.32
N GLY A 412 -26.74 40.34 -13.53
CA GLY A 412 -26.74 41.63 -12.87
C GLY A 412 -26.21 42.71 -13.83
N ASN A 413 -25.89 43.90 -13.32
CA ASN A 413 -25.65 45.05 -14.19
C ASN A 413 -24.14 45.23 -14.41
N ASP A 414 -23.63 44.67 -15.50
CA ASP A 414 -22.20 44.53 -15.71
C ASP A 414 -21.61 45.71 -16.50
N ILE A 415 -20.32 45.96 -16.32
CA ILE A 415 -19.55 46.99 -17.02
C ILE A 415 -18.39 46.34 -17.75
N TYR A 416 -18.33 46.56 -19.06
CA TYR A 416 -17.25 46.09 -19.92
C TYR A 416 -16.38 47.27 -20.33
N ILE A 417 -15.07 47.16 -20.12
CA ILE A 417 -14.09 48.08 -20.69
C ILE A 417 -13.55 47.39 -21.95
N VAL A 418 -13.82 48.03 -23.09
CA VAL A 418 -13.46 47.54 -24.42
C VAL A 418 -12.51 48.53 -25.06
N ASP A 419 -11.28 48.10 -25.27
CA ASP A 419 -10.15 48.90 -25.76
C ASP A 419 -9.49 48.32 -27.01
N ASP A 420 -9.86 47.11 -27.45
CA ASP A 420 -9.57 46.60 -28.79
C ASP A 420 -10.84 46.41 -29.63
N GLY A 421 -10.71 46.57 -30.96
CA GLY A 421 -11.83 46.41 -31.89
C GLY A 421 -12.24 44.95 -32.10
N ALA A 422 -11.40 44.00 -31.68
CA ALA A 422 -11.63 42.56 -31.74
C ALA A 422 -12.25 41.99 -30.46
N ASP A 423 -12.39 42.77 -29.39
CA ASP A 423 -13.03 42.34 -28.16
C ASP A 423 -14.46 41.83 -28.42
N VAL A 424 -14.86 40.82 -27.66
CA VAL A 424 -16.17 40.19 -27.71
C VAL A 424 -16.78 40.23 -26.33
N VAL A 425 -17.90 40.93 -26.21
CA VAL A 425 -18.74 40.94 -25.01
C VAL A 425 -19.85 39.90 -25.15
N THR A 426 -19.96 38.99 -24.19
CA THR A 426 -20.99 37.94 -24.17
C THR A 426 -21.89 38.06 -22.95
N GLU A 427 -23.21 38.08 -23.19
CA GLU A 427 -24.22 38.29 -22.14
C GLU A 427 -25.37 37.29 -22.16
N GLY A 428 -26.00 37.11 -20.99
CA GLY A 428 -27.20 36.30 -20.83
C GLY A 428 -28.49 37.05 -21.21
N LEU A 429 -29.47 36.34 -21.80
CA LEU A 429 -30.79 36.92 -22.08
C LEU A 429 -31.51 37.34 -20.79
N ASN A 430 -31.84 38.63 -20.66
CA ASN A 430 -32.45 39.25 -19.47
C ASN A 430 -31.60 39.12 -18.19
N ALA A 431 -30.28 39.07 -18.34
CA ALA A 431 -29.38 38.91 -17.21
C ALA A 431 -29.11 40.23 -16.45
N GLY A 432 -29.34 41.40 -17.06
CA GLY A 432 -29.32 42.68 -16.36
C GLY A 432 -29.41 43.88 -17.29
N THR A 433 -28.89 45.02 -16.83
CA THR A 433 -28.71 46.25 -17.62
C THR A 433 -27.23 46.60 -17.67
N ASP A 434 -26.62 46.25 -18.79
CA ASP A 434 -25.17 46.21 -18.92
C ASP A 434 -24.64 47.42 -19.69
N LEU A 435 -23.37 47.78 -19.43
CA LEU A 435 -22.74 48.98 -19.96
C LEU A 435 -21.37 48.67 -20.57
N ILE A 436 -21.24 48.90 -21.87
CA ILE A 436 -19.94 48.92 -22.55
C ILE A 436 -19.35 50.34 -22.48
N LYS A 437 -18.14 50.46 -21.94
CA LYS A 437 -17.31 51.66 -21.95
C LYS A 437 -16.16 51.43 -22.92
N THR A 438 -16.10 52.25 -23.96
CA THR A 438 -15.01 52.19 -24.93
C THR A 438 -14.50 53.58 -25.29
N ALA A 439 -13.19 53.67 -25.54
CA ALA A 439 -12.55 54.85 -26.11
C ALA A 439 -12.34 54.72 -27.64
N LEU A 440 -12.75 53.60 -28.24
CA LEU A 440 -12.59 53.32 -29.66
C LEU A 440 -13.46 54.26 -30.51
N SER A 441 -12.94 54.67 -31.66
CA SER A 441 -13.71 55.49 -32.62
C SER A 441 -14.85 54.72 -33.28
N SER A 442 -14.82 53.39 -33.24
CA SER A 442 -15.86 52.48 -33.73
C SER A 442 -15.71 51.10 -33.08
N TYR A 443 -16.80 50.54 -32.59
CA TYR A 443 -16.90 49.16 -32.08
C TYR A 443 -18.24 48.58 -32.52
N THR A 444 -18.27 47.30 -32.88
CA THR A 444 -19.50 46.61 -33.32
C THR A 444 -19.99 45.73 -32.19
N LEU A 445 -21.24 45.93 -31.77
CA LEU A 445 -21.88 45.04 -30.79
C LEU A 445 -22.09 43.67 -31.43
N GLY A 446 -21.51 42.63 -30.82
CA GLY A 446 -21.62 41.22 -31.23
C GLY A 446 -22.98 40.59 -30.96
#